data_AF-A0A967LKD8-F1
#
_entry.id   AF-A0A967LKD8-F1
#
_cell.length_a   1.000
_cell.length_b   1.000
_cell.length_c   1.000
_cell.angle_alpha   90.00
_cell.angle_beta   90.00
_cell.angle_gamma   90.00
#
_symmetry.space_group_name_H-M   'P 1'
#
loop_
_entity.id
_entity.type
_entity.pdbx_description
1 polymer ?
#
loop_
_entity_poly.entity_id
_entity_poly.type
_entity_poly.pdbx_seq_one_letter_code
_entity_poly.pdbx_strand_id
1 'polypeptide(L)'
;LARAGADVIELGVPFSDPLADGPTIQGSSQTSLEGGGSLRTTLAALRAFRETDRTTPVVVFTYLNPVFRHGVDAFLEEALDAGADGVLLTDLPLGEDPELEAKLEASPLALVRLVAPTTPRDRARRIAA
;
A
#
# COMPACT_ATOMS: atom_id res chain seq x y z
N LEU A 1 -5.12 12.54 -11.70
CA LEU A 1 -3.70 12.20 -11.54
C LEU A 1 -3.12 11.65 -12.84
N ALA A 2 -3.59 10.49 -13.33
CA ALA A 2 -3.10 9.91 -14.59
C ALA A 2 -3.08 10.87 -15.79
N ARG A 3 -4.23 11.50 -16.12
CA ARG A 3 -4.32 12.51 -17.21
C ARG A 3 -3.48 13.77 -16.99
N ALA A 4 -3.03 14.00 -15.75
CA ALA A 4 -2.16 15.12 -15.38
C ALA A 4 -0.67 14.75 -15.46
N GLY A 5 -0.31 13.56 -15.96
CA GLY A 5 1.07 13.13 -16.17
C GLY A 5 1.70 12.37 -15.01
N ALA A 6 0.92 11.76 -14.12
CA ALA A 6 1.46 10.89 -13.07
C ALA A 6 1.95 9.56 -13.68
N ASP A 7 3.24 9.24 -13.49
CA ASP A 7 3.83 7.97 -13.93
C ASP A 7 3.43 6.79 -13.04
N VAL A 8 3.19 7.04 -11.75
CA VAL A 8 2.71 6.07 -10.76
C VAL A 8 1.76 6.80 -9.81
N ILE A 9 0.74 6.10 -9.32
CA ILE A 9 -0.19 6.60 -8.29
C ILE A 9 -0.03 5.74 -7.04
N GLU A 10 0.26 6.38 -5.91
CA GLU A 10 0.12 5.75 -4.60
C GLU A 10 -1.30 6.00 -4.07
N LEU A 11 -2.02 4.93 -3.79
CA LEU A 11 -3.39 4.96 -3.29
C LEU A 11 -3.40 4.55 -1.82
N GLY A 12 -3.52 5.55 -0.94
CA GLY A 12 -3.56 5.37 0.50
C GLY A 12 -4.86 4.74 0.99
N VAL A 13 -4.74 3.73 1.85
CA VAL A 13 -5.85 3.18 2.64
C VAL A 13 -5.98 4.01 3.92
N PRO A 14 -7.16 4.59 4.20
CA PRO A 14 -7.32 5.41 5.39
C PRO A 14 -7.24 4.54 6.66
N PHE A 15 -6.45 5.00 7.64
CA PHE A 15 -6.23 4.30 8.90
C PHE A 15 -6.33 5.25 10.09
N SER A 16 -6.94 4.77 11.19
CA SER A 16 -7.29 5.59 12.35
C SER A 16 -6.15 5.78 13.35
N ASP A 17 -5.10 4.96 13.28
CA ASP A 17 -3.92 5.07 14.15
C ASP A 17 -2.61 5.17 13.33
N PRO A 18 -2.47 6.20 12.47
CA PRO A 18 -1.34 6.32 11.57
C PRO A 18 -0.09 6.86 12.28
N LEU A 19 0.70 5.96 12.87
CA LEU A 19 1.90 6.32 13.64
C LEU A 19 2.99 7.00 12.81
N ALA A 20 3.05 6.76 11.50
CA ALA A 20 4.12 7.25 10.62
C ALA A 20 3.77 8.56 9.89
N ASP A 21 2.50 8.96 9.89
CA ASP A 21 2.01 10.04 9.03
C ASP A 21 2.06 11.42 9.69
N GLY A 22 2.35 12.43 8.88
CA GLY A 22 2.25 13.83 9.29
C GLY A 22 0.79 14.34 9.33
N PRO A 23 0.55 15.52 9.94
CA PRO A 23 -0.80 16.02 10.22
C PRO A 23 -1.69 16.18 8.98
N THR A 24 -1.12 16.47 7.81
CA THR A 24 -1.87 16.56 6.56
C THR A 24 -2.45 15.21 6.14
N ILE A 25 -1.64 14.15 6.18
CA ILE A 25 -2.07 12.81 5.81
C ILE A 25 -3.07 12.29 6.84
N GLN A 26 -2.78 12.49 8.13
CA GLN A 26 -3.71 12.14 9.22
C GLN A 26 -5.09 12.81 9.03
N GLY A 27 -5.12 14.11 8.71
CA GLY A 27 -6.36 14.82 8.43
C GLY A 27 -7.13 14.23 7.23
N SER A 28 -6.43 13.89 6.15
CA SER A 28 -7.06 13.26 4.98
C SER A 28 -7.63 11.87 5.28
N SER A 29 -6.90 11.07 6.07
CA SER A 29 -7.35 9.76 6.53
C SER A 29 -8.59 9.88 7.41
N GLN A 30 -8.61 10.84 8.34
CA GLN A 30 -9.75 11.09 9.21
C GLN A 30 -11.01 11.47 8.41
N THR A 31 -10.88 12.43 7.47
CA THR A 31 -12.00 12.79 6.59
C THR A 31 -12.49 11.61 5.76
N SER A 32 -11.57 10.76 5.27
CA SER A 32 -11.94 9.56 4.54
C SER A 32 -12.70 8.56 5.41
N LEU A 33 -12.22 8.30 6.64
CA LEU A 33 -12.88 7.40 7.61
C LEU A 33 -14.28 7.89 7.98
N GLU A 34 -14.46 9.18 8.24
CA GLU A 34 -15.78 9.78 8.52
C GLU A 34 -16.75 9.62 7.34
N GLY A 35 -16.24 9.59 6.10
CA GLY A 35 -16.98 9.29 4.89
C GLY A 35 -17.21 7.80 4.62
N GLY A 36 -16.82 6.89 5.54
CA GLY A 36 -16.95 5.44 5.37
C GLY A 36 -15.78 4.78 4.63
N GLY A 37 -14.65 5.48 4.51
CA GLY A 37 -13.41 4.97 3.93
C GLY A 37 -12.88 3.74 4.67
N SER A 38 -12.39 2.78 3.91
CA SER A 38 -11.82 1.52 4.37
C SER A 38 -10.97 0.88 3.27
N LEU A 39 -10.22 -0.17 3.59
CA LEU A 39 -9.52 -0.99 2.59
C LEU A 39 -10.47 -1.43 1.45
N ARG A 40 -11.67 -1.90 1.78
CA ARG A 40 -12.65 -2.36 0.77
C ARG A 40 -13.09 -1.25 -0.17
N THR A 41 -13.38 -0.05 0.36
CA THR A 41 -13.77 1.09 -0.48
C THR A 41 -12.60 1.60 -1.31
N THR A 42 -11.37 1.53 -0.78
CA THR A 42 -10.16 1.88 -1.53
C THR A 42 -9.96 0.93 -2.72
N LEU A 43 -10.08 -0.38 -2.52
CA LEU A 43 -10.00 -1.36 -3.61
C LEU A 43 -11.16 -1.23 -4.60
N ALA A 44 -12.37 -0.88 -4.15
CA ALA A 44 -13.49 -0.58 -5.02
C ALA A 44 -13.24 0.68 -5.89
N ALA A 45 -12.65 1.73 -5.31
CA ALA A 45 -12.26 2.92 -6.05
C ALA A 45 -11.18 2.61 -7.10
N LEU A 46 -10.24 1.72 -6.78
CA LEU A 46 -9.24 1.24 -7.72
C LEU A 46 -9.87 0.47 -8.89
N ARG A 47 -10.82 -0.44 -8.62
CA ARG A 47 -11.58 -1.13 -9.68
C ARG A 47 -12.28 -0.15 -10.61
N ALA A 48 -12.97 0.85 -10.06
CA ALA A 48 -13.64 1.88 -10.84
C ALA A 48 -12.65 2.70 -11.68
N PHE A 49 -11.47 3.03 -11.13
CA PHE A 49 -10.40 3.69 -11.89
C PHE A 49 -9.96 2.85 -13.10
N ARG A 50 -9.80 1.54 -12.91
CA ARG A 50 -9.39 0.59 -13.95
C ARG A 50 -10.38 0.43 -15.11
N GLU A 51 -11.63 0.85 -14.95
CA GLU A 51 -12.60 0.91 -16.06
C GLU A 51 -12.18 1.92 -17.13
N THR A 52 -11.43 2.96 -16.75
CA THR A 52 -11.07 4.07 -17.64
C THR A 52 -9.56 4.22 -17.85
N ASP A 53 -8.73 3.63 -16.98
CA ASP A 53 -7.28 3.66 -17.07
C ASP A 53 -6.67 2.32 -16.68
N ARG A 54 -6.15 1.59 -17.67
CA ARG A 54 -5.61 0.24 -17.50
C ARG A 54 -4.08 0.19 -17.49
N THR A 55 -3.41 1.33 -17.56
CA THR A 55 -1.97 1.39 -17.84
C THR A 55 -1.18 2.14 -16.79
N THR A 56 -1.77 3.13 -16.11
CA THR A 56 -1.08 3.87 -15.05
C THR A 56 -0.87 2.93 -13.84
N PRO A 57 0.37 2.64 -13.44
CA PRO A 57 0.65 1.80 -12.28
C PRO A 57 0.07 2.38 -10.98
N VAL A 58 -0.52 1.53 -10.15
CA VAL A 58 -1.07 1.89 -8.85
C VAL A 58 -0.46 1.04 -7.75
N VAL A 59 0.13 1.70 -6.75
CA VAL A 59 0.64 1.06 -5.53
C VAL A 59 -0.36 1.30 -4.40
N VAL A 60 -0.86 0.23 -3.79
CA VAL A 60 -1.70 0.33 -2.59
C VAL A 60 -0.81 0.57 -1.37
N PHE A 61 -0.96 1.74 -0.75
CA PHE A 61 -0.21 2.15 0.42
C PHE A 61 -1.09 1.99 1.66
N THR A 62 -0.64 1.22 2.65
CA THR A 62 -1.39 0.98 3.90
C THR A 62 -0.46 0.61 5.08
N TYR A 63 -1.04 0.56 6.27
CA TYR A 63 -0.47 -0.10 7.45
C TYR A 63 -0.84 -1.59 7.49
N LEU A 64 -0.14 -2.37 8.32
CA LEU A 64 -0.34 -3.81 8.52
C LEU A 64 -1.70 -4.11 9.15
N ASN A 65 -2.15 -3.31 10.10
CA ASN A 65 -3.37 -3.61 10.85
C ASN A 65 -4.64 -3.73 9.97
N PRO A 66 -4.93 -2.82 9.01
CA PRO A 66 -5.98 -3.02 8.02
C PRO A 66 -5.87 -4.34 7.23
N VAL A 67 -4.65 -4.73 6.85
CA VAL A 67 -4.37 -5.96 6.10
C VAL A 67 -4.63 -7.20 6.96
N PHE A 68 -4.12 -7.24 8.18
CA PHE A 68 -4.35 -8.36 9.10
C PHE A 68 -5.83 -8.53 9.46
N ARG A 69 -6.54 -7.42 9.69
CA ARG A 69 -7.98 -7.48 9.99
C ARG A 69 -8.81 -7.98 8.82
N HIS A 70 -8.39 -7.70 7.58
CA HIS A 70 -9.04 -8.20 6.37
C HIS A 70 -8.64 -9.66 6.06
N GLY A 71 -7.42 -10.04 6.44
CA GLY A 71 -6.78 -11.31 6.09
C GLY A 71 -5.77 -11.08 4.97
N VAL A 72 -4.53 -11.50 5.19
CA VAL A 72 -3.39 -11.27 4.26
C VAL A 72 -3.67 -11.85 2.87
N ASP A 73 -4.06 -13.13 2.81
CA ASP A 73 -4.24 -13.82 1.53
C ASP A 73 -5.41 -13.20 0.74
N ALA A 74 -6.52 -12.88 1.43
CA ALA A 74 -7.67 -12.19 0.84
C ALA A 74 -7.31 -10.78 0.36
N PHE A 75 -6.48 -10.05 1.12
CA PHE A 75 -5.99 -8.73 0.72
C PHE A 75 -5.18 -8.81 -0.57
N LEU A 76 -4.24 -9.76 -0.67
CA LEU A 76 -3.38 -9.89 -1.85
C LEU A 76 -4.20 -10.28 -3.09
N GLU A 77 -5.13 -11.22 -2.95
CA GLU A 77 -6.04 -11.61 -4.03
C GLU A 77 -6.92 -10.43 -4.47
N GLU A 78 -7.58 -9.75 -3.53
CA GLU A 78 -8.48 -8.64 -3.84
C GLU A 78 -7.75 -7.41 -4.38
N ALA A 79 -6.52 -7.14 -3.92
CA ALA A 79 -5.72 -6.03 -4.42
C ALA A 79 -5.25 -6.28 -5.86
N LEU A 80 -4.82 -7.51 -6.15
CA LEU A 80 -4.45 -7.91 -7.50
C LEU A 80 -5.66 -7.88 -8.45
N ASP A 81 -6.80 -8.44 -8.03
CA ASP A 81 -8.06 -8.38 -8.78
C ASP A 81 -8.54 -6.95 -9.02
N ALA A 82 -8.35 -6.07 -8.03
CA ALA A 82 -8.66 -4.65 -8.19
C ALA A 82 -7.77 -3.95 -9.24
N GLY A 83 -6.64 -4.55 -9.62
CA GLY A 83 -5.68 -4.01 -10.58
C GLY A 83 -4.59 -3.17 -9.93
N ALA A 84 -4.22 -3.47 -8.69
CA ALA A 84 -2.99 -2.93 -8.10
C ALA A 84 -1.76 -3.57 -8.75
N ASP A 85 -0.69 -2.79 -8.85
CA ASP A 85 0.59 -3.21 -9.41
C ASP A 85 1.64 -3.43 -8.30
N GLY A 86 1.40 -2.87 -7.12
CA GLY A 86 2.27 -3.05 -5.97
C GLY A 86 1.60 -2.70 -4.66
N VAL A 87 2.32 -2.99 -3.58
CA VAL A 87 1.92 -2.70 -2.20
C VAL A 87 3.07 -2.05 -1.43
N LEU A 88 2.73 -1.10 -0.56
CA LEU A 88 3.63 -0.49 0.40
C LEU A 88 3.01 -0.63 1.79
N LEU A 89 3.68 -1.37 2.67
CA LEU A 89 3.30 -1.53 4.09
C LEU A 89 4.23 -0.69 4.96
N THR A 90 3.77 0.44 5.48
CA THR A 90 4.62 1.44 6.15
C THR A 90 5.28 0.96 7.43
N ASP A 91 4.63 0.01 8.10
CA ASP A 91 5.00 -0.57 9.38
C ASP A 91 5.51 -2.01 9.24
N LEU A 92 5.97 -2.43 8.04
CA LEU A 92 6.68 -3.70 7.81
C LEU A 92 8.17 -3.50 7.46
N PRO A 93 9.05 -3.31 8.45
CA PRO A 93 10.50 -3.41 8.28
C PRO A 93 10.94 -4.77 7.74
N LEU A 94 11.95 -4.76 6.85
CA LEU A 94 12.59 -5.99 6.36
C LEU A 94 13.08 -6.89 7.50
N GLY A 95 12.63 -8.15 7.48
CA GLY A 95 12.97 -9.22 8.41
C GLY A 95 12.15 -9.25 9.69
N GLU A 96 11.13 -8.39 9.82
CA GLU A 96 10.27 -8.38 11.02
C GLU A 96 9.25 -9.52 11.00
N ASP A 97 8.71 -9.85 9.84
CA ASP A 97 7.79 -10.98 9.65
C ASP A 97 8.16 -11.74 8.37
N PRO A 98 9.12 -12.69 8.42
CA PRO A 98 9.57 -13.43 7.25
C PRO A 98 8.47 -14.27 6.58
N GLU A 99 7.44 -14.70 7.33
CA GLU A 99 6.33 -15.47 6.76
C GLU A 99 5.42 -14.58 5.93
N LEU A 100 5.05 -13.42 6.47
CA LEU A 100 4.32 -12.41 5.71
C LEU A 100 5.11 -11.92 4.50
N GLU A 101 6.39 -11.60 4.67
CA GLU A 101 7.25 -11.15 3.57
C GLU A 101 7.33 -12.20 2.46
N ALA A 102 7.45 -13.48 2.78
CA ALA A 102 7.43 -14.56 1.80
C ALA A 102 6.09 -14.63 1.03
N LYS A 103 4.95 -14.38 1.70
CA LYS A 103 3.64 -14.29 1.02
C LYS A 103 3.55 -13.10 0.07
N LEU A 104 4.05 -11.94 0.50
CA LEU A 104 4.07 -10.72 -0.31
C LEU A 104 4.97 -10.91 -1.54
N GLU A 105 6.15 -11.49 -1.37
CA GLU A 105 7.11 -11.74 -2.45
C GLU A 105 6.66 -12.85 -3.42
N ALA A 106 5.85 -13.80 -2.95
CA ALA A 106 5.21 -14.79 -3.81
C ALA A 106 4.01 -14.24 -4.61
N SER A 107 3.51 -13.05 -4.24
CA SER A 107 2.43 -12.37 -4.97
C SER A 107 2.97 -11.73 -6.26
N PRO A 108 2.13 -11.59 -7.32
CA PRO A 108 2.48 -10.79 -8.49
C PRO A 108 2.63 -9.28 -8.21
N LEU A 109 2.20 -8.81 -7.04
CA LEU A 109 2.29 -7.40 -6.64
C LEU A 109 3.73 -7.03 -6.26
N ALA A 110 4.24 -5.93 -6.81
CA ALA A 110 5.54 -5.41 -6.39
C ALA A 110 5.52 -4.97 -4.91
N LEU A 111 6.42 -5.51 -4.09
CA LEU A 111 6.61 -5.06 -2.71
C LEU A 111 7.54 -3.85 -2.65
N VAL A 112 6.97 -2.67 -2.41
CA VAL A 112 7.74 -1.43 -2.21
C VAL A 112 8.24 -1.36 -0.78
N ARG A 113 9.55 -1.18 -0.61
CA ARG A 113 10.20 -1.07 0.70
C ARG A 113 10.83 0.31 0.90
N LEU A 114 10.82 0.77 2.15
CA LEU A 114 11.34 2.07 2.52
C LEU A 114 12.81 1.99 2.94
N VAL A 115 13.58 3.02 2.56
CA VAL A 115 14.93 3.29 3.07
C VAL A 115 15.00 4.75 3.53
N ALA A 116 15.79 5.02 4.56
CA ALA A 116 16.01 6.36 5.11
C ALA A 116 17.49 6.77 4.93
N PRO A 117 17.82 8.08 5.00
CA PRO A 117 19.22 8.54 4.98
C PRO A 117 20.09 7.93 6.09
N THR A 118 19.46 7.51 7.19
CA THR A 118 20.12 6.86 8.35
C THR A 118 20.15 5.34 8.25
N THR A 119 19.57 4.72 7.21
CA THR A 119 19.61 3.27 7.03
C THR A 119 21.05 2.82 6.78
N PRO A 120 21.61 1.90 7.60
CA PRO A 120 22.94 1.36 7.37
C PRO A 120 23.09 0.77 5.97
N ARG A 121 24.25 0.95 5.34
CA ARG A 121 24.48 0.60 3.92
C ARG A 121 24.26 -0.89 3.63
N ASP A 122 24.63 -1.75 4.57
CA ASP A 122 24.38 -3.19 4.51
C ASP A 122 22.88 -3.51 4.57
N ARG A 123 22.12 -2.83 5.43
CA ARG A 123 20.66 -2.95 5.49
C ARG A 123 19.99 -2.44 4.21
N ALA A 124 20.42 -1.30 3.68
CA ALA A 124 19.89 -0.74 2.43
C ALA A 124 20.08 -1.71 1.25
N ARG A 125 21.24 -2.37 1.15
CA ARG A 125 21.49 -3.39 0.13
C ARG A 125 20.57 -4.59 0.25
N ARG A 126 20.27 -5.05 1.47
CA ARG A 126 19.31 -6.13 1.69
C ARG A 126 17.88 -5.73 1.35
N ILE A 127 17.51 -4.47 1.58
CA ILE A 127 16.17 -3.95 1.26
C ILE A 127 15.96 -3.86 -0.26
N ALA A 128 17.02 -3.55 -1.02
CA ALA A 128 17.00 -3.38 -2.47
C ALA A 128 17.36 -4.65 -3.27
N ALA A 129 17.63 -5.77 -2.59
CA ALA A 129 17.96 -7.05 -3.21
C ALA A 129 16.68 -7.80 -3.60
#